data_AF-A0A1G9H3I9-F1
#
_entry.id   AF-A0A1G9H3I9-F1
#
_cell.length_a   1.000
_cell.length_b   1.000
_cell.length_c   1.000
_cell.angle_alpha   90.00
_cell.angle_beta   90.00
_cell.angle_gamma   90.00
#
_symmetry.space_group_name_H-M   'P 1'
#
loop_
_entity.id
_entity.type
_entity.pdbx_description
1 polymer ?
#
loop_
_entity_poly.entity_id
_entity_poly.type
_entity_poly.pdbx_seq_one_letter_code
_entity_poly.pdbx_strand_id
1 'polypeptide(L)'
;MRIRPPRAGRQHLNHLTGQGGPALSGQNLAGRLVQQHPFSPDEASGIVAQVARLLASGHAAGQLHGDIRPATIGYAPDGRIALVGAPAPRGGEGLPYLSPEQIDRRRIGPASDIYSLGAVFFELLVGRPPYAGIEPERVGTLVTVPGHLDGITTAMLDPDPAKRPRADEVATVLESGVAAPPKRIVRPTDIRGPRLSPTLLGVLMVLILPGLVFGGWSTLRAGDKMSDIGSAEPLADILPTSFQLAFDLSIERDALRTDAALTEDFLQITDRSIDAWAVAVEKLDTAGDPGLRRRTERSAAALERLSDIRAAARAGNRSGKLAAVGLYTNAVNGLFDLAVELPSFRDDELAKQARNLELIGSVSEVLGLERRIMANALRNERISDQGIADLSAAQDSWATHSESIYSRADPATRQQLDRISGRSFEFGSYAVSSQRAVIRVLNARDVEDVVRQLEDSGDSRPVDQLWMADAASYVQDLKEVVVHAANRLADDIEREHRDAQNQTIAWGVFSGIVLAVLAALGIALLRARGRSVDA
;
A
#
# COMPACT_ATOMS: atom_id res chain seq x y z
N MET A 1 -41.65 41.31 3.27
CA MET A 1 -42.62 40.39 2.64
C MET A 1 -41.94 39.01 2.49
N ARG A 2 -42.16 38.11 3.46
CA ARG A 2 -41.58 36.74 3.44
C ARG A 2 -42.58 35.82 2.74
N ILE A 3 -42.26 35.36 1.54
CA ILE A 3 -43.06 34.36 0.84
C ILE A 3 -42.69 32.98 1.41
N ARG A 4 -43.63 32.35 2.11
CA ARG A 4 -43.55 30.95 2.56
C ARG A 4 -43.85 30.02 1.36
N PRO A 5 -43.06 28.98 1.09
CA PRO A 5 -43.45 27.93 0.16
C PRO A 5 -44.49 26.97 0.79
N PRO A 6 -45.22 26.18 -0.03
CA PRO A 6 -46.39 25.41 0.41
C PRO A 6 -46.02 24.21 1.29
N ARG A 7 -46.92 23.86 2.23
CA ARG A 7 -46.75 22.81 3.24
C ARG A 7 -46.96 21.36 2.73
N ALA A 8 -46.83 21.10 1.43
CA ALA A 8 -46.98 19.76 0.85
C ALA A 8 -45.64 19.31 0.26
N GLY A 9 -44.90 18.47 0.98
CA GLY A 9 -43.60 17.95 0.53
C GLY A 9 -42.69 17.46 1.66
N ARG A 10 -42.95 17.86 2.91
CA ARG A 10 -42.12 17.52 4.06
C ARG A 10 -42.24 16.07 4.57
N GLN A 11 -43.22 15.30 4.08
CA GLN A 11 -43.37 13.89 4.49
C GLN A 11 -42.76 12.88 3.51
N HIS A 12 -42.39 13.28 2.30
CA HIS A 12 -41.77 12.37 1.32
C HIS A 12 -40.24 12.50 1.22
N LEU A 13 -39.64 13.50 1.87
CA LEU A 13 -38.20 13.77 1.83
C LEU A 13 -37.43 13.23 3.05
N ASN A 14 -38.12 12.78 4.10
CA ASN A 14 -37.46 12.20 5.28
C ASN A 14 -36.96 10.76 5.05
N HIS A 15 -37.28 10.12 3.93
CA HIS A 15 -36.80 8.78 3.60
C HIS A 15 -35.44 8.76 2.87
N LEU A 16 -34.89 9.91 2.46
CA LEU A 16 -33.65 9.98 1.69
C LEU A 16 -32.47 10.63 2.43
N THR A 17 -32.68 11.18 3.63
CA THR A 17 -31.60 11.73 4.47
C THR A 17 -31.76 11.20 5.87
N GLY A 18 -30.92 10.22 6.24
CA GLY A 18 -30.97 9.49 7.51
C GLY A 18 -30.81 10.39 8.74
N GLN A 19 -31.93 10.94 9.22
CA GLN A 19 -32.12 11.24 10.63
C GLN A 19 -33.43 10.60 11.11
N GLY A 20 -33.29 9.46 11.80
CA GLY A 20 -34.35 8.86 12.61
C GLY A 20 -35.14 7.68 12.03
N GLY A 21 -34.63 6.98 11.00
CA GLY A 21 -35.23 5.71 10.57
C GLY A 21 -34.93 4.56 11.53
N PRO A 22 -35.86 3.61 11.79
CA PRO A 22 -35.62 2.49 12.69
C PRO A 22 -34.43 1.67 12.19
N ALA A 23 -33.52 1.33 13.09
CA ALA A 23 -32.44 0.38 12.82
C ALA A 23 -33.06 -0.93 12.31
N LEU A 24 -32.87 -1.23 11.03
CA LEU A 24 -33.27 -2.51 10.45
C LEU A 24 -32.31 -3.58 10.99
N SER A 25 -32.63 -4.07 12.18
CA SER A 25 -31.98 -5.22 12.78
C SER A 25 -32.15 -6.42 11.85
N GLY A 26 -31.05 -6.85 11.23
CA GLY A 26 -30.94 -8.14 10.52
C GLY A 26 -31.33 -8.20 9.04
N GLN A 27 -31.78 -7.11 8.40
CA GLN A 27 -32.18 -7.10 6.98
C GLN A 27 -31.34 -6.16 6.12
N ASN A 28 -30.02 -6.27 6.19
CA ASN A 28 -29.08 -5.58 5.29
C ASN A 28 -28.20 -6.58 4.54
N LEU A 29 -27.51 -6.10 3.50
CA LEU A 29 -26.72 -6.95 2.64
C LEU A 29 -25.54 -7.61 3.39
N ALA A 30 -24.98 -6.93 4.40
CA ALA A 30 -23.97 -7.52 5.29
C ALA A 30 -24.48 -8.77 6.02
N GLY A 31 -25.69 -8.70 6.59
CA GLY A 31 -26.33 -9.86 7.22
C GLY A 31 -26.62 -10.99 6.24
N ARG A 32 -27.03 -10.66 5.00
CA ARG A 32 -27.24 -11.68 3.96
C ARG A 32 -25.95 -12.32 3.48
N LEU A 33 -24.84 -11.59 3.36
CA LEU A 33 -23.53 -12.14 3.01
C LEU A 33 -23.07 -13.21 4.03
N VAL A 34 -23.39 -13.03 5.32
CA VAL A 34 -23.08 -14.03 6.36
C VAL A 34 -23.98 -15.27 6.26
N GLN A 35 -25.24 -15.10 5.87
CA GLN A 35 -26.24 -16.18 5.83
C GLN A 35 -26.25 -16.96 4.50
N GLN A 36 -25.92 -16.29 3.41
CA GLN A 36 -26.04 -16.79 2.04
C GLN A 36 -24.85 -16.27 1.22
N HIS A 37 -23.91 -17.16 0.94
CA HIS A 37 -22.77 -16.93 0.06
C HIS A 37 -22.38 -18.25 -0.63
N PRO A 38 -22.14 -18.30 -1.97
CA PRO A 38 -22.12 -17.20 -2.94
C PRO A 38 -23.49 -16.80 -3.52
N PHE A 39 -23.63 -15.54 -3.92
CA PHE A 39 -24.80 -15.05 -4.66
C PHE A 39 -24.73 -15.53 -6.12
N SER A 40 -25.88 -15.82 -6.72
CA SER A 40 -25.93 -16.04 -8.17
C SER A 40 -25.64 -14.73 -8.93
N PRO A 41 -25.03 -14.78 -10.12
CA PRO A 41 -24.78 -13.58 -10.92
C PRO A 41 -26.03 -12.75 -11.21
N ASP A 42 -27.17 -13.41 -11.41
CA ASP A 42 -28.46 -12.75 -11.67
C ASP A 42 -28.98 -12.04 -10.42
N GLU A 43 -28.88 -12.67 -9.24
CA GLU A 43 -29.28 -12.08 -7.97
C GLU A 43 -28.40 -10.87 -7.62
N ALA A 44 -27.07 -11.02 -7.74
CA ALA A 44 -26.12 -9.94 -7.52
C ALA A 44 -26.38 -8.75 -8.45
N SER A 45 -26.63 -9.02 -9.75
CA SER A 45 -26.95 -7.99 -10.74
C SER A 45 -28.25 -7.27 -10.41
N GLY A 46 -29.29 -7.99 -9.98
CA GLY A 46 -30.58 -7.41 -9.60
C GLY A 46 -30.51 -6.49 -8.37
N ILE A 47 -29.64 -6.81 -7.40
CA ILE A 47 -29.38 -5.96 -6.22
C ILE A 47 -28.62 -4.69 -6.65
N VAL A 48 -27.51 -4.86 -7.38
CA VAL A 48 -26.63 -3.75 -7.77
C VAL A 48 -27.32 -2.80 -8.75
N ALA A 49 -28.15 -3.29 -9.67
CA ALA A 49 -28.96 -2.46 -10.55
C ALA A 49 -29.94 -1.56 -9.77
N GLN A 50 -30.59 -2.09 -8.73
CA GLN A 50 -31.46 -1.29 -7.86
C GLN A 50 -30.70 -0.18 -7.13
N VAL A 51 -29.53 -0.50 -6.57
CA VAL A 51 -28.68 0.50 -5.90
C VAL A 51 -28.21 1.56 -6.89
N ALA A 52 -27.79 1.16 -8.09
CA ALA A 52 -27.38 2.07 -9.15
C ALA A 52 -28.50 3.06 -9.53
N ARG A 53 -29.76 2.63 -9.60
CA ARG A 53 -30.90 3.55 -9.84
C ARG A 53 -31.12 4.55 -8.71
N LEU A 54 -30.95 4.13 -7.46
CA LEU A 54 -31.03 5.02 -6.30
C LEU A 54 -29.92 6.07 -6.32
N LEU A 55 -28.68 5.64 -6.61
CA LEU A 55 -27.54 6.54 -6.77
C LEU A 55 -27.75 7.51 -7.94
N ALA A 56 -28.23 7.05 -9.10
CA ALA A 56 -28.51 7.91 -10.25
C ALA A 56 -29.49 9.03 -9.90
N SER A 57 -30.54 8.71 -9.13
CA SER A 57 -31.52 9.67 -8.66
C SER A 57 -30.93 10.69 -7.68
N GLY A 58 -30.09 10.23 -6.74
CA GLY A 58 -29.38 11.10 -5.79
C GLY A 58 -28.37 12.02 -6.47
N HIS A 59 -27.56 11.47 -7.39
CA HIS A 59 -26.56 12.20 -8.16
C HIS A 59 -27.19 13.28 -9.03
N ALA A 60 -28.35 13.01 -9.66
CA ALA A 60 -29.12 13.99 -10.42
C ALA A 60 -29.63 15.15 -9.55
N ALA A 61 -29.85 14.92 -8.26
CA ALA A 61 -30.20 15.93 -7.27
C ALA A 61 -28.97 16.61 -6.61
N GLY A 62 -27.75 16.28 -7.06
CA GLY A 62 -26.50 16.82 -6.51
C GLY A 62 -26.13 16.24 -5.14
N GLN A 63 -26.73 15.11 -4.73
CA GLN A 63 -26.46 14.44 -3.47
C GLN A 63 -25.50 13.27 -3.68
N LEU A 64 -24.54 13.13 -2.79
CA LEU A 64 -23.60 12.00 -2.72
C LEU A 64 -24.01 11.10 -1.54
N HIS A 65 -23.93 9.78 -1.70
CA HIS A 65 -24.10 8.89 -0.56
C HIS A 65 -22.84 8.84 0.31
N GLY A 66 -21.69 8.57 -0.30
CA GLY A 66 -20.36 8.66 0.33
C GLY A 66 -19.96 7.49 1.25
N ASP A 67 -20.82 6.47 1.38
CA ASP A 67 -20.59 5.29 2.24
C ASP A 67 -21.40 4.08 1.73
N ILE A 68 -21.17 3.66 0.48
CA ILE A 68 -21.85 2.49 -0.10
C ILE A 68 -21.09 1.23 0.29
N ARG A 69 -21.70 0.39 1.13
CA ARG A 69 -21.15 -0.86 1.66
C ARG A 69 -22.29 -1.83 1.99
N PRO A 70 -22.02 -3.13 2.22
CA PRO A 70 -23.10 -4.07 2.51
C PRO A 70 -23.93 -3.70 3.75
N ALA A 71 -23.34 -3.02 4.73
CA ALA A 71 -24.04 -2.56 5.93
C ALA A 71 -25.02 -1.39 5.67
N THR A 72 -24.82 -0.61 4.59
CA THR A 72 -25.65 0.56 4.22
C THR A 72 -26.70 0.24 3.15
N ILE A 73 -26.70 -0.99 2.62
CA ILE A 73 -27.70 -1.49 1.66
C ILE A 73 -28.71 -2.35 2.42
N GLY A 74 -29.89 -1.80 2.69
CA GLY A 74 -30.98 -2.44 3.42
C GLY A 74 -32.09 -2.97 2.51
N TYR A 75 -32.92 -3.86 3.06
CA TYR A 75 -34.18 -4.29 2.45
C TYR A 75 -35.35 -3.61 3.15
N ALA A 76 -36.20 -2.94 2.37
CA ALA A 76 -37.46 -2.40 2.86
C ALA A 76 -38.47 -3.53 3.13
N PRO A 77 -39.52 -3.30 3.95
CA PRO A 77 -40.51 -4.33 4.29
C PRO A 77 -41.24 -4.94 3.07
N ASP A 78 -41.27 -4.23 1.95
CA ASP A 78 -41.84 -4.69 0.68
C ASP A 78 -40.84 -5.41 -0.24
N GLY A 79 -39.63 -5.68 0.27
CA GLY A 79 -38.56 -6.41 -0.42
C GLY A 79 -37.68 -5.54 -1.33
N ARG A 80 -37.94 -4.24 -1.46
CA ARG A 80 -37.12 -3.34 -2.29
C ARG A 80 -35.82 -2.95 -1.60
N ILE A 81 -34.79 -2.66 -2.38
CA ILE A 81 -33.52 -2.13 -1.84
C ILE A 81 -33.71 -0.68 -1.38
N ALA A 82 -33.16 -0.35 -0.22
CA ALA A 82 -33.07 1.00 0.33
C ALA A 82 -31.63 1.30 0.77
N LEU A 83 -31.16 2.52 0.53
CA LEU A 83 -29.88 3.00 1.05
C LEU A 83 -30.11 3.70 2.40
N VAL A 84 -29.35 3.28 3.42
CA VAL A 84 -29.49 3.76 4.80
C VAL A 84 -28.13 4.13 5.38
N GLY A 85 -28.11 5.10 6.29
CA GLY A 85 -26.93 5.37 7.10
C GLY A 85 -26.71 4.25 8.13
N ALA A 86 -25.51 3.68 8.18
CA ALA A 86 -25.09 2.70 9.17
C ALA A 86 -24.21 3.36 10.26
N PRO A 87 -23.99 2.71 11.42
CA PRO A 87 -22.93 3.12 12.35
C PRO A 87 -21.58 3.20 11.63
N ALA A 88 -20.69 4.08 12.10
CA ALA A 88 -19.35 4.18 11.54
C ALA A 88 -18.64 2.81 11.52
N PRO A 89 -17.88 2.48 10.46
CA PRO A 89 -17.20 1.19 10.34
C PRO A 89 -16.32 0.92 11.57
N ARG A 90 -16.36 -0.31 12.07
CA ARG A 90 -15.45 -0.77 13.12
C ARG A 90 -14.28 -1.51 12.49
N GLY A 91 -13.09 -1.43 13.09
CA GLY A 91 -11.95 -2.28 12.72
C GLY A 91 -11.56 -2.31 11.23
N GLY A 92 -11.76 -1.22 10.47
CA GLY A 92 -11.41 -1.18 9.05
C GLY A 92 -12.44 -1.81 8.09
N GLU A 93 -13.61 -2.25 8.54
CA GLU A 93 -14.72 -2.79 7.71
C GLU A 93 -15.16 -1.88 6.55
N GLY A 94 -14.81 -0.58 6.60
CA GLY A 94 -15.09 0.37 5.54
C GLY A 94 -14.06 0.40 4.43
N LEU A 95 -12.81 0.04 4.74
CA LEU A 95 -11.65 0.21 3.87
C LEU A 95 -11.80 -0.49 2.50
N PRO A 96 -12.31 -1.73 2.40
CA PRO A 96 -12.38 -2.45 1.12
C PRO A 96 -13.27 -1.78 0.05
N TYR A 97 -14.15 -0.88 0.46
CA TYR A 97 -15.12 -0.23 -0.43
C TYR A 97 -14.80 1.25 -0.69
N LEU A 98 -13.76 1.79 -0.06
CA LEU A 98 -13.34 3.16 -0.30
C LEU A 98 -12.69 3.27 -1.67
N SER A 99 -13.12 4.26 -2.44
CA SER A 99 -12.46 4.57 -3.69
C SER A 99 -11.06 5.16 -3.45
N PRO A 100 -10.13 5.06 -4.41
CA PRO A 100 -8.79 5.62 -4.27
C PRO A 100 -8.81 7.10 -3.89
N GLU A 101 -9.71 7.90 -4.48
CA GLU A 101 -9.83 9.32 -4.14
C GLU A 101 -10.41 9.59 -2.73
N GLN A 102 -11.17 8.65 -2.16
CA GLN A 102 -11.62 8.73 -0.76
C GLN A 102 -10.49 8.40 0.22
N ILE A 103 -9.63 7.42 -0.12
CA ILE A 103 -8.44 7.06 0.66
C ILE A 103 -7.43 8.22 0.64
N ASP A 104 -7.17 8.78 -0.54
CA ASP A 104 -6.23 9.89 -0.77
C ASP A 104 -6.75 11.25 -0.27
N ARG A 105 -7.95 11.30 0.32
CA ARG A 105 -8.64 12.54 0.76
C ARG A 105 -8.75 13.61 -0.34
N ARG A 106 -8.88 13.19 -1.60
CA ARG A 106 -9.11 14.07 -2.74
C ARG A 106 -10.61 14.45 -2.83
N ARG A 107 -10.97 15.25 -3.84
CA ARG A 107 -12.35 15.71 -4.03
C ARG A 107 -13.26 14.53 -4.39
N ILE A 108 -14.07 14.10 -3.42
CA ILE A 108 -15.07 13.03 -3.56
C ILE A 108 -16.24 13.52 -4.44
N GLY A 109 -16.75 12.66 -5.31
CA GLY A 109 -17.87 12.96 -6.19
C GLY A 109 -18.67 11.70 -6.55
N PRO A 110 -19.69 11.80 -7.42
CA PRO A 110 -20.55 10.68 -7.81
C PRO A 110 -19.79 9.41 -8.22
N ALA A 111 -18.62 9.55 -8.85
CA ALA A 111 -17.76 8.45 -9.24
C ALA A 111 -17.23 7.62 -8.06
N SER A 112 -17.13 8.20 -6.86
CA SER A 112 -16.72 7.49 -5.65
C SER A 112 -17.80 6.50 -5.20
N ASP A 113 -19.08 6.89 -5.25
CA ASP A 113 -20.20 5.96 -4.98
C ASP A 113 -20.23 4.79 -5.99
N ILE A 114 -19.83 5.04 -7.25
CA ILE A 114 -19.76 3.99 -8.29
C ILE A 114 -18.66 2.97 -7.97
N TYR A 115 -17.50 3.44 -7.51
CA TYR A 115 -16.42 2.54 -7.09
C TYR A 115 -16.87 1.67 -5.91
N SER A 116 -17.42 2.30 -4.87
CA SER A 116 -17.91 1.59 -3.70
C SER A 116 -19.00 0.58 -4.04
N LEU A 117 -19.90 0.91 -4.97
CA LEU A 117 -20.89 -0.03 -5.51
C LEU A 117 -20.22 -1.18 -6.29
N GLY A 118 -19.14 -0.89 -7.03
CA GLY A 118 -18.35 -1.89 -7.75
C GLY A 118 -17.69 -2.88 -6.80
N ALA A 119 -17.20 -2.40 -5.65
CA ALA A 119 -16.60 -3.24 -4.61
C ALA A 119 -17.64 -4.16 -3.95
N VAL A 120 -18.85 -3.64 -3.71
CA VAL A 120 -19.99 -4.48 -3.27
C VAL A 120 -20.32 -5.53 -4.33
N PHE A 121 -20.35 -5.15 -5.62
CA PHE A 121 -20.68 -6.10 -6.68
C PHE A 121 -19.64 -7.21 -6.81
N PHE A 122 -18.36 -6.86 -6.72
CA PHE A 122 -17.25 -7.81 -6.67
C PHE A 122 -17.43 -8.81 -5.52
N GLU A 123 -17.70 -8.33 -4.30
CA GLU A 123 -17.88 -9.18 -3.14
C GLU A 123 -19.05 -10.16 -3.29
N LEU A 124 -20.17 -9.70 -3.86
CA LEU A 124 -21.32 -10.57 -4.11
C LEU A 124 -20.98 -11.71 -5.07
N LEU A 125 -20.16 -11.44 -6.09
CA LEU A 125 -19.76 -12.43 -7.09
C LEU A 125 -18.63 -13.35 -6.59
N VAL A 126 -17.67 -12.82 -5.84
CA VAL A 126 -16.40 -13.51 -5.49
C VAL A 126 -16.41 -14.08 -4.07
N GLY A 127 -17.10 -13.44 -3.13
CA GLY A 127 -17.16 -13.85 -1.72
C GLY A 127 -16.17 -13.30 -0.75
N ARG A 128 -15.34 -12.41 -1.25
CA ARG A 128 -14.52 -11.53 -0.44
C ARG A 128 -14.55 -10.15 -1.10
N PRO A 129 -14.49 -9.07 -0.33
CA PRO A 129 -14.38 -7.75 -0.91
C PRO A 129 -13.03 -7.59 -1.63
N PRO A 130 -12.91 -6.62 -2.56
CA PRO A 130 -11.63 -6.31 -3.19
C PRO A 130 -10.67 -5.69 -2.16
N TYR A 131 -9.36 -5.82 -2.38
CA TYR A 131 -8.37 -5.17 -1.53
C TYR A 131 -8.37 -3.65 -1.77
N ALA A 132 -8.54 -2.87 -0.70
CA ALA A 132 -8.59 -1.42 -0.76
C ALA A 132 -7.33 -0.82 -1.42
N GLY A 133 -7.50 0.08 -2.40
CA GLY A 133 -6.38 0.82 -2.99
C GLY A 133 -5.46 0.01 -3.93
N ILE A 134 -5.84 -1.21 -4.29
CA ILE A 134 -5.16 -2.04 -5.31
C ILE A 134 -6.08 -2.13 -6.54
N GLU A 135 -5.52 -2.29 -7.76
CA GLU A 135 -6.33 -2.67 -8.91
C GLU A 135 -7.03 -4.01 -8.61
N PRO A 136 -8.37 -4.06 -8.56
CA PRO A 136 -9.05 -5.29 -8.18
C PRO A 136 -8.88 -6.34 -9.27
N GLU A 137 -8.61 -7.57 -8.84
CA GLU A 137 -8.58 -8.74 -9.71
C GLU A 137 -9.84 -8.80 -10.59
N ARG A 138 -9.72 -9.26 -11.83
CA ARG A 138 -10.90 -9.40 -12.69
C ARG A 138 -11.80 -10.51 -12.16
N VAL A 139 -13.10 -10.26 -12.00
CA VAL A 139 -14.05 -11.27 -11.50
C VAL A 139 -14.00 -12.54 -12.34
N GLY A 140 -13.94 -12.40 -13.66
CA GLY A 140 -13.86 -13.52 -14.61
C GLY A 140 -12.59 -14.38 -14.49
N THR A 141 -11.58 -13.94 -13.73
CA THR A 141 -10.38 -14.74 -13.41
C THR A 141 -10.53 -15.55 -12.13
N LEU A 142 -11.47 -15.18 -11.25
CA LEU A 142 -11.70 -15.81 -9.96
C LEU A 142 -12.91 -16.74 -9.96
N VAL A 143 -13.97 -16.34 -10.65
CA VAL A 143 -15.23 -17.06 -10.76
C VAL A 143 -15.78 -16.96 -12.19
N THR A 144 -16.48 -18.00 -12.65
CA THR A 144 -17.10 -17.97 -13.97
C THR A 144 -18.35 -17.09 -13.95
N VAL A 145 -18.29 -15.95 -14.62
CA VAL A 145 -19.43 -15.02 -14.79
C VAL A 145 -19.60 -14.64 -16.26
N PRO A 146 -20.81 -14.24 -16.69
CA PRO A 146 -21.01 -13.64 -18.01
C PRO A 146 -20.05 -12.45 -18.25
N GLY A 147 -19.45 -12.37 -19.43
CA GLY A 147 -18.40 -11.38 -19.71
C GLY A 147 -18.84 -9.92 -19.59
N HIS A 148 -20.13 -9.63 -19.72
CA HIS A 148 -20.67 -8.28 -19.48
C HIS A 148 -20.63 -7.89 -17.99
N LEU A 149 -20.74 -8.86 -17.07
CA LEU A 149 -20.63 -8.63 -15.62
C LEU A 149 -19.17 -8.40 -15.21
N ASP A 150 -18.24 -9.16 -15.78
CA ASP A 150 -16.80 -8.90 -15.59
C ASP A 150 -16.45 -7.48 -16.09
N GLY A 151 -16.87 -7.14 -17.30
CA GLY A 151 -16.60 -5.85 -17.92
C GLY A 151 -17.16 -4.66 -17.14
N ILE A 152 -18.43 -4.72 -16.69
CA ILE A 152 -19.03 -3.63 -15.92
C ILE A 152 -18.43 -3.51 -14.52
N THR A 153 -18.13 -4.64 -13.85
CA THR A 153 -17.48 -4.63 -12.52
C THR A 153 -16.09 -4.00 -12.61
N THR A 154 -15.29 -4.38 -13.61
CA THR A 154 -13.98 -3.75 -13.85
C THR A 154 -14.11 -2.26 -14.16
N ALA A 155 -15.09 -1.84 -14.96
CA ALA A 155 -15.30 -0.43 -15.29
C ALA A 155 -15.71 0.41 -14.06
N MET A 156 -16.51 -0.15 -13.14
CA MET A 156 -16.90 0.52 -11.91
C MET A 156 -15.72 0.69 -10.94
N LEU A 157 -14.80 -0.27 -10.94
CA LEU A 157 -13.62 -0.31 -10.08
C LEU A 157 -12.37 0.37 -10.67
N ASP A 158 -12.50 1.09 -11.79
CA ASP A 158 -11.36 1.78 -12.41
C ASP A 158 -10.76 2.80 -11.43
N PRO A 159 -9.42 2.81 -11.23
CA PRO A 159 -8.78 3.78 -10.34
C PRO A 159 -9.06 5.24 -10.73
N ASP A 160 -9.22 5.52 -12.03
CA ASP A 160 -9.52 6.85 -12.54
C ASP A 160 -11.05 7.12 -12.50
N PRO A 161 -11.53 8.06 -11.66
CA PRO A 161 -12.95 8.38 -11.55
C PRO A 161 -13.57 8.86 -12.86
N ALA A 162 -12.79 9.38 -13.81
CA ALA A 162 -13.30 9.83 -15.12
C ALA A 162 -13.64 8.68 -16.07
N LYS A 163 -13.07 7.49 -15.85
CA LYS A 163 -13.31 6.30 -16.68
C LYS A 163 -14.50 5.47 -16.20
N ARG A 164 -14.93 5.66 -14.95
CA ARG A 164 -16.06 4.94 -14.36
C ARG A 164 -17.37 5.28 -15.08
N PRO A 165 -18.29 4.31 -15.24
CA PRO A 165 -19.62 4.55 -15.78
C PRO A 165 -20.43 5.42 -14.83
N ARG A 166 -21.48 6.07 -15.35
CA ARG A 166 -22.47 6.71 -14.48
C ARG A 166 -23.42 5.67 -13.89
N ALA A 167 -24.09 6.03 -12.80
CA ALA A 167 -25.04 5.16 -12.12
C ALA A 167 -26.20 4.69 -13.03
N ASP A 168 -26.69 5.55 -13.94
CA ASP A 168 -27.71 5.21 -14.95
C ASP A 168 -27.20 4.18 -15.97
N GLU A 169 -25.93 4.30 -16.37
CA GLU A 169 -25.26 3.39 -17.29
C GLU A 169 -25.07 2.00 -16.65
N VAL A 170 -24.66 1.96 -15.37
CA VAL A 170 -24.54 0.71 -14.60
C VAL A 170 -25.89 -0.02 -14.51
N ALA A 171 -26.95 0.70 -14.12
CA ALA A 171 -28.30 0.12 -14.03
C ALA A 171 -28.74 -0.47 -15.37
N THR A 172 -28.53 0.27 -16.46
CA THR A 172 -28.90 -0.16 -17.82
C THR A 172 -28.17 -1.44 -18.23
N VAL A 173 -26.85 -1.53 -17.99
CA VAL A 173 -26.05 -2.71 -18.36
C VAL A 173 -26.50 -3.95 -17.57
N LEU A 174 -26.71 -3.80 -16.27
CA LEU A 174 -27.11 -4.92 -15.40
C LEU A 174 -28.55 -5.40 -15.65
N GLU A 175 -29.45 -4.52 -16.10
CA GLU A 175 -30.84 -4.88 -16.43
C GLU A 175 -30.99 -5.47 -17.83
N SER A 176 -30.20 -5.00 -18.80
CA SER A 176 -30.31 -5.43 -20.20
C SER A 176 -29.52 -6.70 -20.51
N GLY A 177 -28.51 -7.05 -19.69
CA GLY A 177 -27.62 -8.19 -19.92
C GLY A 177 -26.70 -8.04 -21.13
N VAL A 178 -26.61 -6.83 -21.70
CA VAL A 178 -25.82 -6.49 -22.90
C VAL A 178 -24.82 -5.38 -22.55
N ALA A 179 -23.56 -5.57 -22.94
CA ALA A 179 -22.49 -4.60 -22.69
C ALA A 179 -22.81 -3.24 -23.33
N ALA A 180 -22.64 -2.14 -22.57
CA ALA A 180 -22.86 -0.78 -23.06
C ALA A 180 -21.92 -0.45 -24.24
N PRO A 181 -22.40 0.27 -25.27
CA PRO A 181 -21.55 0.68 -26.37
C PRO A 181 -20.50 1.72 -25.92
N PRO A 182 -19.27 1.69 -26.49
CA PRO A 182 -18.22 2.63 -26.13
C PRO A 182 -18.59 4.09 -26.45
N LYS A 183 -18.23 5.01 -25.55
CA LYS A 183 -18.45 6.46 -25.68
C LYS A 183 -17.94 6.99 -27.03
N ARG A 184 -18.86 7.48 -27.87
CA ARG A 184 -18.55 8.14 -29.14
C ARG A 184 -18.25 9.63 -28.90
N ILE A 185 -16.99 10.02 -29.03
CA ILE A 185 -16.58 11.43 -29.07
C ILE A 185 -17.01 12.02 -30.41
N VAL A 186 -17.97 12.95 -30.40
CA VAL A 186 -18.40 13.71 -31.59
C VAL A 186 -17.44 14.90 -31.77
N ARG A 187 -16.78 14.99 -32.94
CA ARG A 187 -16.10 16.22 -33.39
C ARG A 187 -16.94 16.89 -34.50
N PRO A 188 -17.15 18.23 -34.46
CA PRO A 188 -17.85 18.93 -35.55
C PRO A 188 -17.01 18.98 -36.83
N THR A 189 -17.71 18.91 -37.95
CA THR A 189 -17.24 18.83 -39.34
C THR A 189 -16.70 20.14 -39.91
N ASP A 190 -15.56 20.00 -40.61
CA ASP A 190 -15.11 20.58 -41.90
C ASP A 190 -15.66 21.96 -42.37
N ILE A 191 -14.75 22.92 -42.54
CA ILE A 191 -14.90 24.08 -43.45
C ILE A 191 -13.78 23.97 -44.51
N ARG A 192 -14.16 23.86 -45.79
CA ARG A 192 -13.23 23.86 -46.94
C ARG A 192 -12.90 25.27 -47.40
N GLY A 193 -11.61 25.50 -47.69
CA GLY A 193 -11.02 26.62 -48.45
C GLY A 193 -9.70 26.17 -49.11
N PRO A 194 -9.15 26.90 -50.10
CA PRO A 194 -8.65 26.32 -51.36
C PRO A 194 -7.21 25.77 -51.38
N ARG A 195 -6.92 25.08 -52.49
CA ARG A 195 -5.89 24.06 -52.72
C ARG A 195 -4.47 24.60 -52.94
N LEU A 196 -3.52 24.08 -52.16
CA LEU A 196 -2.15 23.73 -52.58
C LEU A 196 -2.13 22.21 -52.83
N SER A 197 -1.30 21.69 -53.75
CA SER A 197 -1.33 20.27 -54.14
C SER A 197 -1.17 19.34 -52.91
N PRO A 198 -2.22 18.61 -52.50
CA PRO A 198 -2.37 18.05 -51.14
C PRO A 198 -1.66 16.70 -50.93
N THR A 199 -1.15 16.08 -51.99
CA THR A 199 -0.63 14.72 -51.93
C THR A 199 0.77 14.63 -51.32
N LEU A 200 1.68 15.58 -51.61
CA LEU A 200 3.05 15.52 -51.08
C LEU A 200 3.14 16.07 -49.64
N LEU A 201 2.44 17.17 -49.35
CA LEU A 201 2.42 17.79 -48.02
C LEU A 201 1.57 17.00 -47.03
N GLY A 202 0.48 16.37 -47.51
CA GLY A 202 -0.36 15.48 -46.72
C GLY A 202 0.36 14.18 -46.34
N VAL A 203 1.08 13.55 -47.25
CA VAL A 203 1.90 12.35 -46.95
C VAL A 203 3.02 12.69 -45.97
N LEU A 204 3.67 13.85 -46.13
CA LEU A 204 4.70 14.31 -45.22
C LEU A 204 4.13 14.59 -43.81
N MET A 205 3.01 15.31 -43.69
CA MET A 205 2.33 15.51 -42.39
C MET A 205 1.84 14.20 -41.76
N VAL A 206 1.29 13.27 -42.53
CA VAL A 206 0.79 11.98 -42.01
C VAL A 206 1.93 11.09 -41.52
N LEU A 207 3.12 11.18 -42.10
CA LEU A 207 4.29 10.40 -41.65
C LEU A 207 5.06 11.06 -40.50
N ILE A 208 5.04 12.39 -40.41
CA ILE A 208 5.95 13.14 -39.52
C ILE A 208 5.26 13.66 -38.27
N LEU A 209 4.00 14.07 -38.37
CA LEU A 209 3.25 14.54 -37.21
C LEU A 209 3.10 13.45 -36.13
N PRO A 210 2.85 12.16 -36.47
CA PRO A 210 2.86 11.10 -35.46
C PRO A 210 4.24 10.95 -34.83
N GLY A 211 5.34 11.03 -35.60
CA GLY A 211 6.70 10.94 -35.06
C GLY A 211 7.06 12.09 -34.13
N LEU A 212 6.67 13.33 -34.46
CA LEU A 212 6.91 14.53 -33.64
C LEU A 212 6.02 14.57 -32.39
N VAL A 213 4.74 14.21 -32.52
CA VAL A 213 3.81 14.14 -31.38
C VAL A 213 4.16 12.97 -30.47
N PHE A 214 4.49 11.80 -31.03
CA PHE A 214 4.85 10.62 -30.25
C PHE A 214 6.24 10.76 -29.62
N GLY A 215 7.23 11.33 -30.31
CA GLY A 215 8.56 11.64 -29.77
C GLY A 215 8.55 12.76 -28.71
N GLY A 216 7.74 13.80 -28.92
CA GLY A 216 7.53 14.84 -27.91
C GLY A 216 6.77 14.33 -26.67
N TRP A 217 5.77 13.48 -26.88
CA TRP A 217 5.00 12.88 -25.78
C TRP A 217 5.79 11.81 -25.02
N SER A 218 6.62 11.02 -25.70
CA SER A 218 7.49 10.02 -25.06
C SER A 218 8.61 10.67 -24.26
N THR A 219 9.23 11.75 -24.74
CA THR A 219 10.26 12.49 -23.98
C THR A 219 9.68 13.16 -22.73
N LEU A 220 8.48 13.74 -22.81
CA LEU A 220 7.79 14.28 -21.64
C LEU A 220 7.43 13.20 -20.61
N ARG A 221 6.90 12.04 -21.05
CA ARG A 221 6.61 10.91 -20.14
C ARG A 221 7.85 10.25 -19.55
N ALA A 222 8.95 10.21 -20.31
CA ALA A 222 10.22 9.71 -19.82
C ALA A 222 10.80 10.64 -18.74
N GLY A 223 10.59 11.96 -18.88
CA GLY A 223 10.94 12.96 -17.86
C GLY A 223 10.24 12.73 -16.51
N ASP A 224 8.93 12.50 -16.50
CA ASP A 224 8.17 12.22 -15.27
C ASP A 224 8.61 10.89 -14.61
N LYS A 225 8.85 9.84 -15.41
CA LYS A 225 9.39 8.57 -14.87
C LYS A 225 10.78 8.75 -14.27
N MET A 226 11.61 9.58 -14.90
CA MET A 226 12.97 9.87 -14.42
C MET A 226 12.95 10.62 -13.09
N SER A 227 12.00 11.54 -12.87
CA SER A 227 11.93 12.30 -11.61
C SER A 227 11.50 11.44 -10.42
N ASP A 228 10.50 10.58 -10.60
CA ASP A 228 9.99 9.75 -9.51
C ASP A 228 11.05 8.71 -9.07
N ILE A 229 11.63 7.99 -10.04
CA ILE A 229 12.63 6.94 -9.77
C ILE A 229 13.97 7.55 -9.33
N GLY A 230 14.41 8.64 -9.97
CA GLY A 230 15.66 9.31 -9.60
C GLY A 230 15.63 9.95 -8.21
N SER A 231 14.45 10.31 -7.70
CA SER A 231 14.29 10.77 -6.31
C SER A 231 14.31 9.62 -5.29
N ALA A 232 13.99 8.39 -5.71
CA ALA A 232 13.94 7.22 -4.85
C ALA A 232 15.32 6.57 -4.63
N GLU A 233 16.19 6.61 -5.64
CA GLU A 233 17.50 5.93 -5.65
C GLU A 233 18.39 6.29 -4.43
N PRO A 234 18.63 7.58 -4.09
CA PRO A 234 19.45 7.91 -2.93
C PRO A 234 18.83 7.43 -1.60
N LEU A 235 17.50 7.40 -1.50
CA LEU A 235 16.83 6.90 -0.31
C LEU A 235 16.95 5.37 -0.23
N ALA A 236 16.77 4.67 -1.34
CA ALA A 236 16.86 3.22 -1.42
C ALA A 236 18.27 2.70 -1.07
N ASP A 237 19.31 3.41 -1.51
CA ASP A 237 20.72 3.05 -1.26
C ASP A 237 21.10 3.00 0.22
N ILE A 238 20.48 3.84 1.06
CA ILE A 238 20.74 3.83 2.51
C ILE A 238 19.82 2.90 3.30
N LEU A 239 18.76 2.36 2.70
CA LEU A 239 17.84 1.47 3.44
C LEU A 239 18.53 0.24 4.03
N PRO A 240 19.41 -0.49 3.32
CA PRO A 240 20.04 -1.69 3.86
C PRO A 240 20.83 -1.42 5.14
N THR A 241 21.66 -0.37 5.14
CA THR A 241 22.45 0.04 6.31
C THR A 241 21.57 0.64 7.40
N SER A 242 20.50 1.34 7.03
CA SER A 242 19.53 1.89 7.99
C SER A 242 18.78 0.78 8.73
N PHE A 243 18.30 -0.25 8.02
CA PHE A 243 17.66 -1.42 8.61
C PHE A 243 18.62 -2.18 9.53
N GLN A 244 19.85 -2.43 9.07
CA GLN A 244 20.87 -3.10 9.87
C GLN A 244 21.09 -2.36 11.20
N LEU A 245 21.33 -1.04 11.14
CA LEU A 245 21.53 -0.22 12.32
C LEU A 245 20.27 -0.17 13.22
N ALA A 246 19.08 -0.05 12.64
CA ALA A 246 17.83 -0.01 13.40
C ALA A 246 17.60 -1.31 14.19
N PHE A 247 17.87 -2.47 13.60
CA PHE A 247 17.78 -3.75 14.30
C PHE A 247 18.82 -3.87 15.42
N ASP A 248 20.07 -3.50 15.17
CA ASP A 248 21.12 -3.57 16.19
C ASP A 248 20.82 -2.66 17.38
N LEU A 249 20.35 -1.42 17.12
CA LEU A 249 19.89 -0.48 18.14
C LEU A 249 18.63 -0.97 18.89
N SER A 250 17.72 -1.67 18.20
CA SER A 250 16.51 -2.22 18.81
C SER A 250 16.84 -3.25 19.89
N ILE A 251 17.85 -4.10 19.63
CA ILE A 251 18.31 -5.11 20.58
C ILE A 251 19.02 -4.43 21.76
N GLU A 252 19.84 -3.41 21.52
CA GLU A 252 20.48 -2.61 22.58
C GLU A 252 19.46 -1.98 23.53
N ARG A 253 18.45 -1.36 22.94
CA ARG A 253 17.32 -0.76 23.64
C ARG A 253 16.53 -1.77 24.47
N ASP A 254 16.31 -2.97 23.94
CA ASP A 254 15.56 -4.01 24.65
C ASP A 254 16.37 -4.57 25.83
N ALA A 255 17.69 -4.69 25.71
CA ALA A 255 18.58 -5.07 26.81
C ALA A 255 18.50 -4.08 27.99
N LEU A 256 18.41 -2.77 27.70
CA LEU A 256 18.22 -1.73 28.72
C LEU A 256 16.91 -1.88 29.51
N ARG A 257 15.87 -2.48 28.92
CA ARG A 257 14.56 -2.67 29.56
C ARG A 257 14.52 -3.91 30.46
N THR A 258 15.40 -4.89 30.25
CA THR A 258 15.41 -6.16 30.98
C THR A 258 16.49 -6.24 32.06
N ASP A 259 17.15 -5.11 32.38
CA ASP A 259 18.35 -5.02 33.23
C ASP A 259 19.47 -5.98 32.78
N ALA A 260 19.48 -6.38 31.51
CA ALA A 260 20.55 -7.19 30.95
C ALA A 260 21.81 -6.32 30.82
N ALA A 261 22.98 -6.91 31.09
CA ALA A 261 24.24 -6.20 30.93
C ALA A 261 24.50 -5.91 29.45
N LEU A 262 24.68 -4.64 29.10
CA LEU A 262 25.26 -4.25 27.81
C LEU A 262 26.74 -4.62 27.85
N THR A 263 27.10 -5.73 27.20
CA THR A 263 28.49 -6.16 27.09
C THR A 263 29.24 -5.28 26.09
N GLU A 264 30.56 -5.21 26.24
CA GLU A 264 31.41 -4.44 25.33
C GLU A 264 31.30 -4.95 23.88
N ASP A 265 31.26 -6.28 23.70
CA ASP A 265 31.09 -6.91 22.39
C ASP A 265 29.77 -6.51 21.72
N PHE A 266 28.70 -6.36 22.50
CA PHE A 266 27.40 -5.96 21.99
C PHE A 266 27.41 -4.51 21.48
N LEU A 267 28.06 -3.62 22.23
CA LEU A 267 28.19 -2.21 21.86
C LEU A 267 29.06 -2.00 20.62
N GLN A 268 30.12 -2.80 20.46
CA GLN A 268 30.97 -2.79 19.28
C GLN A 268 30.22 -3.21 18.00
N ILE A 269 29.16 -4.01 18.10
CA ILE A 269 28.30 -4.32 16.94
C ILE A 269 27.57 -3.05 16.52
N THR A 270 26.90 -2.38 17.46
CA THR A 270 26.15 -1.17 17.16
C THR A 270 27.05 -0.03 16.68
N ASP A 271 28.25 0.14 17.27
CA ASP A 271 29.20 1.18 16.85
C ASP A 271 29.65 0.98 15.39
N ARG A 272 29.97 -0.27 15.00
CA ARG A 272 30.29 -0.57 13.60
C ARG A 272 29.12 -0.29 12.66
N SER A 273 27.89 -0.57 13.09
CA SER A 273 26.70 -0.28 12.30
C SER A 273 26.44 1.23 12.18
N ILE A 274 26.75 2.03 13.23
CA ILE A 274 26.68 3.50 13.19
C ILE A 274 27.71 4.05 12.19
N ASP A 275 28.95 3.57 12.26
CA ASP A 275 30.02 4.00 11.34
C ASP A 275 29.68 3.64 9.89
N ALA A 276 29.19 2.42 9.65
CA ALA A 276 28.78 1.98 8.32
C ALA A 276 27.62 2.83 7.75
N TRP A 277 26.64 3.16 8.59
CA TRP A 277 25.54 4.03 8.20
C TRP A 277 26.00 5.46 7.91
N ALA A 278 26.88 6.03 8.74
CA ALA A 278 27.44 7.36 8.53
C ALA A 278 28.21 7.45 7.20
N VAL A 279 29.02 6.44 6.88
CA VAL A 279 29.73 6.34 5.58
C VAL A 279 28.74 6.21 4.41
N ALA A 280 27.63 5.50 4.58
CA ALA A 280 26.60 5.39 3.55
C ALA A 280 25.92 6.75 3.30
N VAL A 281 25.60 7.49 4.37
CA VAL A 281 25.00 8.83 4.28
C VAL A 281 25.95 9.85 3.67
N GLU A 282 27.25 9.80 3.97
CA GLU A 282 28.24 10.71 3.39
C GLU A 282 28.34 10.58 1.86
N LYS A 283 28.10 9.37 1.33
CA LYS A 283 28.13 9.09 -0.11
C LYS A 283 26.87 9.55 -0.85
N LEU A 284 25.82 9.95 -0.15
CA LEU A 284 24.57 10.35 -0.77
C LEU A 284 24.67 11.72 -1.45
N ASP A 285 24.27 11.78 -2.72
CA ASP A 285 23.97 13.05 -3.36
C ASP A 285 22.60 13.58 -2.88
N THR A 286 22.66 14.45 -1.87
CA THR A 286 21.47 15.12 -1.32
C THR A 286 21.23 16.52 -1.88
N ALA A 287 22.00 16.94 -2.90
CA ALA A 287 21.91 18.29 -3.46
C ALA A 287 20.54 18.56 -4.09
N GLY A 288 19.92 17.52 -4.68
CA GLY A 288 18.59 17.58 -5.30
C GLY A 288 17.41 17.36 -4.36
N ASP A 289 17.61 16.82 -3.14
CA ASP A 289 16.53 16.50 -2.20
C ASP A 289 16.79 17.08 -0.79
N PRO A 290 16.31 18.32 -0.52
CA PRO A 290 16.35 18.92 0.80
C PRO A 290 15.55 18.16 1.87
N GLY A 291 14.57 17.34 1.46
CA GLY A 291 13.82 16.46 2.35
C GLY A 291 14.73 15.36 2.87
N LEU A 292 15.39 14.63 1.98
CA LEU A 292 16.32 13.55 2.33
C LEU A 292 17.42 14.02 3.26
N ARG A 293 18.05 15.16 2.94
CA ARG A 293 19.06 15.77 3.80
C ARG A 293 18.57 16.05 5.22
N ARG A 294 17.40 16.67 5.38
CA ARG A 294 16.83 16.92 6.72
C ARG A 294 16.54 15.63 7.48
N ARG A 295 16.27 14.52 6.80
CA ARG A 295 15.99 13.23 7.43
C ARG A 295 17.25 12.57 7.93
N THR A 296 18.25 12.45 7.06
CA THR A 296 19.54 11.89 7.43
C THR A 296 20.22 12.72 8.52
N GLU A 297 20.12 14.05 8.47
CA GLU A 297 20.59 14.95 9.53
C GLU A 297 19.86 14.71 10.87
N ARG A 298 18.53 14.53 10.86
CA ARG A 298 17.76 14.21 12.08
C ARG A 298 18.18 12.88 12.69
N SER A 299 18.35 11.85 11.87
CA SER A 299 18.81 10.53 12.33
C SER A 299 20.25 10.60 12.84
N ALA A 300 21.16 11.28 12.13
CA ALA A 300 22.53 11.49 12.57
C ALA A 300 22.61 12.21 13.93
N ALA A 301 21.84 13.29 14.11
CA ALA A 301 21.79 14.02 15.37
C ALA A 301 21.23 13.17 16.54
N ALA A 302 20.35 12.20 16.26
CA ALA A 302 19.89 11.25 17.26
C ALA A 302 21.01 10.24 17.64
N LEU A 303 21.79 9.78 16.65
CA LEU A 303 22.89 8.83 16.84
C LEU A 303 24.09 9.45 17.56
N GLU A 304 24.44 10.71 17.28
CA GLU A 304 25.54 11.43 17.96
C GLU A 304 25.35 11.47 19.48
N ARG A 305 24.09 11.48 19.94
CA ARG A 305 23.75 11.53 21.37
C ARG A 305 23.79 10.16 22.04
N LEU A 306 23.98 9.05 21.30
CA LEU A 306 23.96 7.70 21.86
C LEU A 306 25.05 7.45 22.89
N SER A 307 26.24 8.04 22.71
CA SER A 307 27.34 7.93 23.67
C SER A 307 26.96 8.50 25.05
N ASP A 308 26.36 9.69 25.09
CA ASP A 308 25.83 10.34 26.29
C ASP A 308 24.69 9.52 26.91
N ILE A 309 23.81 8.98 26.07
CA ILE A 309 22.68 8.12 26.48
C ILE A 309 23.20 6.86 27.18
N ARG A 310 24.20 6.19 26.58
CA ARG A 310 24.84 4.99 27.15
C ARG A 310 25.54 5.29 28.46
N ALA A 311 26.25 6.42 28.54
CA ALA A 311 26.89 6.87 29.77
C ALA A 311 25.86 7.11 30.90
N ALA A 312 24.75 7.78 30.59
CA ALA A 312 23.65 8.01 31.53
C ALA A 312 22.96 6.71 31.97
N ALA A 313 22.75 5.77 31.05
CA ALA A 313 22.15 4.47 31.35
C ALA A 313 23.03 3.63 32.29
N ARG A 314 24.36 3.68 32.14
CA ARG A 314 25.33 3.01 33.02
C ARG A 314 25.42 3.66 34.40
N ALA A 315 25.26 4.99 34.49
CA ALA A 315 25.31 5.73 35.75
C ALA A 315 24.14 5.44 36.71
N GLY A 316 23.10 4.73 36.26
CA GLY A 316 22.34 3.84 37.14
C GLY A 316 21.12 4.38 37.88
N ASN A 317 20.48 5.48 37.46
CA ASN A 317 19.15 5.82 37.98
C ASN A 317 18.03 5.34 37.03
N ARG A 318 16.92 4.84 37.59
CA ARG A 318 15.77 4.31 36.82
C ARG A 318 15.22 5.33 35.82
N SER A 319 15.17 6.60 36.22
CA SER A 319 14.71 7.70 35.37
C SER A 319 15.58 7.89 34.12
N GLY A 320 16.91 7.75 34.26
CA GLY A 320 17.88 7.87 33.18
C GLY A 320 17.81 6.70 32.21
N LYS A 321 17.62 5.47 32.71
CA LYS A 321 17.36 4.30 31.85
C LYS A 321 16.06 4.46 31.03
N LEU A 322 14.98 4.95 31.64
CA LEU A 322 13.72 5.22 30.92
C LEU A 322 13.87 6.33 29.87
N ALA A 323 14.58 7.41 30.20
CA ALA A 323 14.87 8.47 29.24
C ALA A 323 15.73 7.96 28.07
N ALA A 324 16.75 7.15 28.36
CA ALA A 324 17.58 6.50 27.36
C ALA A 324 16.74 5.64 26.41
N VAL A 325 15.88 4.78 26.94
CA VAL A 325 14.97 3.93 26.17
C VAL A 325 14.10 4.74 25.19
N GLY A 326 13.59 5.90 25.62
CA GLY A 326 12.83 6.80 24.74
C GLY A 326 13.68 7.34 23.58
N LEU A 327 14.93 7.70 23.84
CA LEU A 327 15.85 8.21 22.83
C LEU A 327 16.26 7.12 21.82
N TYR A 328 16.53 5.89 22.27
CA TYR A 328 16.72 4.76 21.34
C TYR A 328 15.49 4.52 20.48
N THR A 329 14.29 4.58 21.07
CA THR A 329 13.04 4.38 20.33
C THR A 329 12.91 5.40 19.21
N ASN A 330 13.22 6.67 19.48
CA ASN A 330 13.21 7.72 18.45
C ASN A 330 14.26 7.49 17.37
N ALA A 331 15.47 7.07 17.73
CA ALA A 331 16.54 6.79 16.77
C ALA A 331 16.19 5.60 15.85
N VAL A 332 15.71 4.50 16.44
CA VAL A 332 15.26 3.31 15.73
C VAL A 332 14.11 3.62 14.76
N ASN A 333 13.08 4.34 15.23
CA ASN A 333 11.96 4.70 14.39
C ASN A 333 12.39 5.61 13.23
N GLY A 334 13.24 6.61 13.51
CA GLY A 334 13.76 7.48 12.45
C GLY A 334 14.55 6.76 11.35
N LEU A 335 15.15 5.60 11.65
CA LEU A 335 15.82 4.75 10.67
C LEU A 335 14.85 3.86 9.89
N PHE A 336 13.86 3.24 10.56
CA PHE A 336 12.84 2.45 9.87
C PHE A 336 11.91 3.31 9.01
N ASP A 337 11.58 4.51 9.47
CA ASP A 337 10.69 5.46 8.78
C ASP A 337 11.27 5.91 7.42
N LEU A 338 12.57 5.76 7.18
CA LEU A 338 13.17 6.03 5.87
C LEU A 338 12.50 5.21 4.75
N ALA A 339 12.05 3.98 5.03
CA ALA A 339 11.33 3.17 4.04
C ALA A 339 9.91 3.70 3.75
N VAL A 340 9.25 4.28 4.75
CA VAL A 340 7.91 4.90 4.62
C VAL A 340 7.95 6.14 3.74
N GLU A 341 9.13 6.74 3.61
CA GLU A 341 9.33 7.95 2.82
C GLU A 341 9.70 7.67 1.36
N LEU A 342 9.79 6.40 0.95
CA LEU A 342 9.91 6.05 -0.46
C LEU A 342 8.69 6.57 -1.24
N PRO A 343 8.89 7.09 -2.46
CA PRO A 343 7.77 7.52 -3.28
C PRO A 343 6.92 6.30 -3.70
N SER A 344 5.67 6.56 -4.10
CA SER A 344 4.84 5.53 -4.71
C SER A 344 5.42 5.10 -6.05
N PHE A 345 5.73 3.82 -6.20
CA PHE A 345 6.17 3.26 -7.47
C PHE A 345 4.98 2.91 -8.37
N ARG A 346 5.12 3.18 -9.68
CA ARG A 346 4.17 2.70 -10.70
C ARG A 346 4.38 1.23 -11.05
N ASP A 347 5.59 0.73 -10.83
CA ASP A 347 5.88 -0.69 -10.97
C ASP A 347 5.31 -1.43 -9.76
N ASP A 348 4.46 -2.43 -10.04
CA ASP A 348 3.74 -3.16 -9.01
C ASP A 348 4.67 -3.96 -8.09
N GLU A 349 5.80 -4.47 -8.61
CA GLU A 349 6.75 -5.25 -7.83
C GLU A 349 7.58 -4.33 -6.92
N LEU A 350 8.09 -3.20 -7.43
CA LEU A 350 8.75 -2.19 -6.59
C LEU A 350 7.80 -1.67 -5.50
N ALA A 351 6.54 -1.43 -5.84
CA ALA A 351 5.54 -0.97 -4.87
C ALA A 351 5.26 -2.02 -3.79
N LYS A 352 5.23 -3.32 -4.13
CA LYS A 352 5.10 -4.41 -3.14
C LYS A 352 6.34 -4.50 -2.25
N GLN A 353 7.53 -4.42 -2.82
CA GLN A 353 8.79 -4.47 -2.07
C GLN A 353 8.90 -3.31 -1.08
N ALA A 354 8.63 -2.07 -1.51
CA ALA A 354 8.63 -0.89 -0.65
C ALA A 354 7.61 -1.03 0.52
N ARG A 355 6.37 -1.41 0.22
CA ARG A 355 5.32 -1.63 1.23
C ARG A 355 5.68 -2.74 2.24
N ASN A 356 6.47 -3.73 1.85
CA ASN A 356 6.96 -4.73 2.80
C ASN A 356 7.98 -4.16 3.77
N LEU A 357 8.88 -3.30 3.29
CA LEU A 357 9.88 -2.62 4.11
C LEU A 357 9.24 -1.63 5.09
N GLU A 358 8.12 -0.98 4.72
CA GLU A 358 7.33 -0.12 5.61
C GLU A 358 6.84 -0.83 6.88
N LEU A 359 6.52 -2.12 6.79
CA LEU A 359 5.97 -2.89 7.91
C LEU A 359 7.04 -3.30 8.93
N ILE A 360 8.33 -3.25 8.56
CA ILE A 360 9.42 -3.80 9.38
C ILE A 360 9.55 -3.08 10.72
N GLY A 361 9.33 -1.76 10.76
CA GLY A 361 9.35 -1.02 12.02
C GLY A 361 8.30 -1.55 13.01
N SER A 362 7.09 -1.84 12.53
CA SER A 362 6.03 -2.44 13.36
C SER A 362 6.38 -3.86 13.81
N VAL A 363 6.91 -4.68 12.90
CA VAL A 363 7.38 -6.05 13.23
C VAL A 363 8.45 -6.03 14.32
N SER A 364 9.43 -5.13 14.22
CA SER A 364 10.49 -4.99 15.21
C SER A 364 9.93 -4.66 16.60
N GLU A 365 8.96 -3.74 16.67
CA GLU A 365 8.28 -3.40 17.93
C GLU A 365 7.49 -4.57 18.52
N VAL A 366 6.74 -5.29 17.70
CA VAL A 366 5.93 -6.44 18.15
C VAL A 366 6.81 -7.55 18.71
N LEU A 367 7.83 -7.97 17.96
CA LEU A 367 8.77 -9.00 18.42
C LEU A 367 9.57 -8.52 19.65
N GLY A 368 9.87 -7.21 19.74
CA GLY A 368 10.45 -6.61 20.95
C GLY A 368 9.54 -6.68 22.16
N LEU A 369 8.23 -6.45 21.98
CA LEU A 369 7.25 -6.59 23.05
C LEU A 369 7.14 -8.04 23.53
N GLU A 370 7.04 -9.01 22.62
CA GLU A 370 7.04 -10.44 22.95
C GLU A 370 8.27 -10.81 23.78
N ARG A 371 9.47 -10.41 23.33
CA ARG A 371 10.72 -10.65 24.05
C ARG A 371 10.70 -10.13 25.49
N ARG A 372 10.21 -8.90 25.69
CA ARG A 372 10.14 -8.30 27.04
C ARG A 372 9.16 -9.04 27.96
N ILE A 373 7.98 -9.39 27.44
CA ILE A 373 6.96 -10.09 28.23
C ILE A 373 7.46 -11.48 28.61
N MET A 374 7.94 -12.25 27.62
CA MET A 374 8.42 -13.61 27.81
C MET A 374 9.66 -13.67 28.71
N ALA A 375 10.66 -12.80 28.51
CA ALA A 375 11.84 -12.77 29.37
C ALA A 375 11.47 -12.49 30.84
N ASN A 376 10.56 -11.54 31.08
CA ASN A 376 10.08 -11.24 32.42
C ASN A 376 9.27 -12.42 33.00
N ALA A 377 8.42 -13.04 32.19
CA ALA A 377 7.57 -14.16 32.62
C ALA A 377 8.39 -15.39 32.98
N LEU A 378 9.38 -15.75 32.16
CA LEU A 378 10.29 -16.88 32.39
C LEU A 378 11.20 -16.61 33.58
N ARG A 379 11.74 -15.40 33.73
CA ARG A 379 12.61 -15.04 34.88
C ARG A 379 11.89 -15.16 36.22
N ASN A 380 10.59 -14.86 36.24
CA ASN A 380 9.78 -14.90 37.45
C ASN A 380 8.94 -16.18 37.56
N GLU A 381 9.06 -17.10 36.60
CA GLU A 381 8.26 -18.31 36.46
C GLU A 381 6.75 -18.07 36.59
N ARG A 382 6.28 -16.90 36.14
CA ARG A 382 4.88 -16.50 36.21
C ARG A 382 4.57 -15.43 35.18
N ILE A 383 3.36 -15.46 34.65
CA ILE A 383 2.83 -14.42 33.77
C ILE A 383 1.53 -13.86 34.36
N SER A 384 1.34 -12.55 34.26
CA SER A 384 0.11 -11.89 34.72
C SER A 384 -0.97 -11.95 33.64
N ASP A 385 -2.25 -11.78 34.02
CA ASP A 385 -3.34 -11.68 33.04
C ASP A 385 -3.13 -10.53 32.03
N GLN A 386 -2.57 -9.41 32.49
CA GLN A 386 -2.19 -8.31 31.59
C GLN A 386 -1.07 -8.75 30.63
N GLY A 387 -0.07 -9.49 31.13
CA GLY A 387 0.99 -10.05 30.29
C GLY A 387 0.45 -11.02 29.24
N ILE A 388 -0.55 -11.86 29.57
CA ILE A 388 -1.23 -12.72 28.61
C ILE A 388 -1.99 -11.90 27.56
N ALA A 389 -2.72 -10.86 27.99
CA ALA A 389 -3.46 -10.00 27.06
C ALA A 389 -2.52 -9.26 26.09
N ASP A 390 -1.43 -8.69 26.60
CA ASP A 390 -0.43 -7.98 25.80
C ASP A 390 0.30 -8.93 24.85
N LEU A 391 0.63 -10.15 25.31
CA LEU A 391 1.28 -11.18 24.48
C LEU A 391 0.35 -11.69 23.38
N SER A 392 -0.95 -11.83 23.66
CA SER A 392 -1.96 -12.22 22.67
C SER A 392 -2.10 -11.14 21.59
N ALA A 393 -2.20 -9.87 21.98
CA ALA A 393 -2.29 -8.76 21.04
C ALA A 393 -1.01 -8.63 20.18
N ALA A 394 0.16 -8.89 20.77
CA ALA A 394 1.41 -8.95 20.04
C ALA A 394 1.40 -10.07 18.99
N GLN A 395 0.96 -11.28 19.37
CA GLN A 395 0.90 -12.43 18.48
C GLN A 395 -0.10 -12.23 17.33
N ASP A 396 -1.27 -11.64 17.59
CA ASP A 396 -2.26 -11.29 16.55
C ASP A 396 -1.70 -10.28 15.55
N SER A 397 -1.01 -9.25 16.05
CA SER A 397 -0.31 -8.26 15.23
C SER A 397 0.80 -8.92 14.40
N TRP A 398 1.58 -9.81 15.00
CA TRP A 398 2.64 -10.53 14.33
C TRP A 398 2.10 -11.42 13.21
N ALA A 399 1.04 -12.19 13.46
CA ALA A 399 0.40 -13.04 12.46
C ALA A 399 -0.04 -12.21 11.24
N THR A 400 -0.72 -11.09 11.49
CA THR A 400 -1.19 -10.16 10.44
C THR A 400 -0.03 -9.61 9.60
N HIS A 401 1.04 -9.14 10.25
CA HIS A 401 2.21 -8.62 9.55
C HIS A 401 2.93 -9.71 8.76
N SER A 402 3.07 -10.91 9.33
CA SER A 402 3.77 -12.03 8.72
C SER A 402 3.08 -12.53 7.44
N GLU A 403 1.74 -12.64 7.45
CA GLU A 403 0.92 -12.95 6.28
C GLU A 403 1.04 -11.87 5.21
N SER A 404 0.95 -10.61 5.63
CA SER A 404 1.05 -9.44 4.74
C SER A 404 2.43 -9.36 4.06
N ILE A 405 3.51 -9.64 4.79
CA ILE A 405 4.88 -9.66 4.25
C ILE A 405 5.02 -10.83 3.28
N TYR A 406 4.57 -12.03 3.66
CA TYR A 406 4.70 -13.24 2.85
C TYR A 406 3.94 -13.14 1.53
N SER A 407 2.70 -12.65 1.55
CA SER A 407 1.85 -12.51 0.36
C SER A 407 2.44 -11.54 -0.68
N ARG A 408 3.16 -10.50 -0.24
CA ARG A 408 3.81 -9.51 -1.13
C ARG A 408 5.28 -9.80 -1.44
N ALA A 409 5.90 -10.72 -0.70
CA ALA A 409 7.28 -11.10 -0.91
C ALA A 409 7.47 -11.75 -2.28
N ASP A 410 8.56 -11.40 -2.97
CA ASP A 410 8.98 -12.09 -4.19
C ASP A 410 9.45 -13.53 -3.86
N PRO A 411 9.60 -14.41 -4.87
CA PRO A 411 9.96 -15.81 -4.66
C PRO A 411 11.26 -16.04 -3.87
N ALA A 412 12.28 -15.19 -4.06
CA ALA A 412 13.56 -15.33 -3.36
C ALA A 412 13.43 -14.92 -1.89
N THR A 413 12.70 -13.83 -1.60
CA THR A 413 12.34 -13.47 -0.21
C THR A 413 11.55 -14.60 0.44
N ARG A 414 10.49 -15.11 -0.21
CA ARG A 414 9.67 -16.20 0.34
C ARG A 414 10.49 -17.44 0.66
N GLN A 415 11.45 -17.80 -0.19
CA GLN A 415 12.35 -18.93 0.07
C GLN A 415 13.24 -18.69 1.31
N GLN A 416 13.72 -17.47 1.52
CA GLN A 416 14.46 -17.12 2.74
C GLN A 416 13.56 -17.19 3.98
N LEU A 417 12.35 -16.61 3.91
CA LEU A 417 11.35 -16.66 4.98
C LEU A 417 10.95 -18.10 5.34
N ASP A 418 10.73 -18.96 4.34
CA ASP A 418 10.46 -20.39 4.52
C ASP A 418 11.61 -21.09 5.25
N ARG A 419 12.87 -20.76 4.93
CA ARG A 419 14.03 -21.38 5.58
C ARG A 419 14.13 -21.01 7.05
N ILE A 420 14.02 -19.73 7.38
CA ILE A 420 14.20 -19.25 8.76
C ILE A 420 13.00 -19.58 9.66
N SER A 421 11.81 -19.80 9.06
CA SER A 421 10.58 -20.09 9.80
C SER A 421 10.17 -21.56 9.78
N GLY A 422 10.90 -22.44 9.08
CA GLY A 422 10.44 -23.81 8.85
C GLY A 422 9.12 -23.89 8.06
N ARG A 423 8.96 -23.02 7.05
CA ARG A 423 7.76 -22.89 6.19
C ARG A 423 6.50 -22.49 6.95
N SER A 424 6.67 -21.74 8.04
CA SER A 424 5.56 -21.27 8.88
C SER A 424 5.47 -19.74 8.96
N PHE A 425 6.25 -19.01 8.16
CA PHE A 425 6.33 -17.55 8.25
C PHE A 425 4.98 -16.88 8.09
N GLU A 426 4.20 -17.25 7.06
CA GLU A 426 2.84 -16.75 6.80
C GLU A 426 1.87 -16.95 7.99
N PHE A 427 2.19 -17.89 8.89
CA PHE A 427 1.37 -18.27 10.04
C PHE A 427 2.03 -17.85 11.37
N GLY A 428 2.68 -16.68 11.40
CA GLY A 428 3.33 -16.17 12.61
C GLY A 428 4.56 -16.98 13.04
N SER A 429 5.17 -17.72 12.13
CA SER A 429 6.39 -18.51 12.40
C SER A 429 6.26 -19.52 13.55
N TYR A 430 5.09 -20.17 13.69
CA TYR A 430 4.80 -21.11 14.79
C TYR A 430 5.77 -22.31 14.89
N ALA A 431 6.51 -22.62 13.82
CA ALA A 431 7.51 -23.68 13.83
C ALA A 431 8.86 -23.23 14.41
N VAL A 432 9.12 -21.93 14.57
CA VAL A 432 10.30 -21.39 15.26
C VAL A 432 10.17 -21.66 16.77
N SER A 433 11.26 -22.03 17.43
CA SER A 433 11.20 -22.56 18.80
C SER A 433 10.73 -21.51 19.82
N SER A 434 11.26 -20.29 19.76
CA SER A 434 10.84 -19.14 20.58
C SER A 434 9.39 -18.73 20.36
N GLN A 435 8.94 -18.71 19.09
CA GLN A 435 7.54 -18.40 18.73
C GLN A 435 6.57 -19.49 19.19
N ARG A 436 6.99 -20.76 19.08
CA ARG A 436 6.22 -21.89 19.62
C ARG A 436 6.06 -21.80 21.14
N ALA A 437 7.09 -21.35 21.84
CA ALA A 437 7.02 -21.12 23.28
C ALA A 437 6.01 -20.01 23.63
N VAL A 438 5.97 -18.91 22.87
CA VAL A 438 4.93 -17.86 23.02
C VAL A 438 3.53 -18.45 22.89
N ILE A 439 3.27 -19.23 21.84
CA ILE A 439 1.97 -19.87 21.60
C ILE A 439 1.59 -20.83 22.74
N ARG A 440 2.55 -21.58 23.27
CA ARG A 440 2.31 -22.47 24.43
C ARG A 440 1.92 -21.69 25.68
N VAL A 441 2.61 -20.59 25.97
CA VAL A 441 2.28 -19.72 27.11
C VAL A 441 0.88 -19.14 26.96
N LEU A 442 0.49 -18.71 25.76
CA LEU A 442 -0.86 -18.21 25.50
C LEU A 442 -1.93 -19.28 25.71
N ASN A 443 -1.69 -20.51 25.25
CA ASN A 443 -2.63 -21.63 25.38
C ASN A 443 -2.77 -22.12 26.83
N ALA A 444 -1.66 -22.26 27.55
CA ALA A 444 -1.65 -22.71 28.94
C ALA A 444 -2.06 -21.60 29.93
N ARG A 445 -1.83 -20.33 29.54
CA ARG A 445 -1.90 -19.16 30.42
C ARG A 445 -0.92 -19.20 31.60
N ASP A 446 0.14 -19.99 31.47
CA ASP A 446 1.26 -20.09 32.40
C ASP A 446 2.57 -20.29 31.62
N VAL A 447 3.69 -20.38 32.34
CA VAL A 447 5.01 -20.62 31.74
C VAL A 447 5.62 -21.97 32.14
N GLU A 448 4.91 -22.80 32.91
CA GLU A 448 5.48 -23.96 33.61
C GLU A 448 6.04 -24.99 32.62
N ASP A 449 5.26 -25.32 31.59
CA ASP A 449 5.67 -26.26 30.55
C ASP A 449 6.87 -25.78 29.74
N VAL A 450 6.98 -24.46 29.52
CA VAL A 450 8.11 -23.85 28.78
C VAL A 450 9.36 -23.83 29.64
N VAL A 451 9.23 -23.48 30.93
CA VAL A 451 10.35 -23.51 31.90
C VAL A 451 10.92 -24.93 31.98
N ARG A 452 10.06 -25.93 32.21
CA ARG A 452 10.48 -27.34 32.29
C ARG A 452 11.22 -27.81 31.03
N GLN A 453 10.69 -27.47 29.85
CA GLN A 453 11.34 -27.80 28.58
C GLN A 453 12.73 -27.16 28.43
N LEU A 454 12.90 -25.92 28.87
CA LEU A 454 14.18 -25.21 28.78
C LEU A 454 15.19 -25.73 29.81
N GLU A 455 14.76 -26.10 31.01
CA GLU A 455 15.61 -26.75 32.02
C GLU A 455 16.11 -28.12 31.55
N ASP A 456 15.24 -28.89 30.88
CA ASP A 456 15.55 -30.21 30.32
C ASP A 456 16.53 -30.14 29.13
N SER A 457 16.87 -28.94 28.63
CA SER A 457 17.82 -28.76 27.51
C SER A 457 19.27 -29.12 27.87
N GLY A 458 19.60 -29.17 29.16
CA GLY A 458 20.95 -29.44 29.66
C GLY A 458 21.92 -28.26 29.62
N ASP A 459 21.44 -27.05 29.26
CA ASP A 459 22.21 -25.81 29.31
C ASP A 459 22.06 -25.13 30.68
N SER A 460 23.18 -24.76 31.30
CA SER A 460 23.21 -24.17 32.66
C SER A 460 22.79 -22.70 32.72
N ARG A 461 22.52 -22.04 31.59
CA ARG A 461 22.03 -20.65 31.59
C ARG A 461 20.61 -20.56 32.16
N PRO A 462 20.24 -19.43 32.79
CA PRO A 462 18.86 -19.19 33.21
C PRO A 462 17.85 -19.33 32.05
N VAL A 463 16.66 -19.86 32.33
CA VAL A 463 15.61 -20.12 31.31
C VAL A 463 15.20 -18.89 30.51
N ASP A 464 15.17 -17.71 31.14
CA ASP A 464 14.89 -16.44 30.44
C ASP A 464 15.99 -16.10 29.43
N GLN A 465 17.26 -16.38 29.77
CA GLN A 465 18.40 -16.16 28.87
C GLN A 465 18.45 -17.18 27.73
N LEU A 466 18.08 -18.44 27.99
CA LEU A 466 18.00 -19.48 26.97
C LEU A 466 16.97 -19.12 25.90
N TRP A 467 15.75 -18.78 26.34
CA TRP A 467 14.70 -18.37 25.42
C TRP A 467 15.03 -17.06 24.70
N MET A 468 15.61 -16.08 25.41
CA MET A 468 16.04 -14.81 24.80
C MET A 468 17.11 -15.02 23.72
N ALA A 469 18.03 -15.96 23.92
CA ALA A 469 19.05 -16.28 22.92
C ALA A 469 18.43 -16.85 21.63
N ASP A 470 17.47 -17.78 21.76
CA ASP A 470 16.75 -18.33 20.60
C ASP A 470 15.91 -17.25 19.89
N ALA A 471 15.17 -16.44 20.65
CA ALA A 471 14.37 -15.34 20.10
C ALA A 471 15.24 -14.29 19.40
N ALA A 472 16.41 -13.97 19.96
CA ALA A 472 17.38 -13.07 19.34
C ALA A 472 17.94 -13.67 18.04
N SER A 473 18.22 -14.97 18.00
CA SER A 473 18.67 -15.66 16.79
C SER A 473 17.65 -15.52 15.65
N TYR A 474 16.37 -15.76 15.93
CA TYR A 474 15.32 -15.62 14.93
C TYR A 474 15.20 -14.18 14.39
N VAL A 475 15.38 -13.18 15.26
CA VAL A 475 15.36 -11.76 14.86
C VAL A 475 16.58 -11.40 14.02
N GLN A 476 17.75 -12.00 14.29
CA GLN A 476 18.94 -11.85 13.44
C GLN A 476 18.71 -12.47 12.06
N ASP A 477 18.14 -13.67 11.99
CA ASP A 477 17.79 -14.31 10.72
C ASP A 477 16.80 -13.44 9.93
N LEU A 478 15.80 -12.87 10.60
CA LEU A 478 14.85 -11.95 9.97
C LEU A 478 15.52 -10.65 9.51
N LYS A 479 16.45 -10.09 10.29
CA LYS A 479 17.25 -8.92 9.91
C LYS A 479 17.99 -9.19 8.60
N GLU A 480 18.63 -10.35 8.45
CA GLU A 480 19.35 -10.70 7.22
C GLU A 480 18.43 -10.72 6.00
N VAL A 481 17.21 -11.27 6.13
CA VAL A 481 16.21 -11.27 5.06
C VAL A 481 15.76 -9.87 4.69
N VAL A 482 15.50 -9.01 5.69
CA VAL A 482 15.10 -7.61 5.46
C VAL A 482 16.20 -6.84 4.77
N VAL A 483 17.45 -6.96 5.22
CA VAL A 483 18.59 -6.29 4.60
C VAL A 483 18.78 -6.78 3.16
N HIS A 484 18.61 -8.07 2.88
CA HIS A 484 18.62 -8.60 1.50
C HIS A 484 17.46 -8.09 0.64
N ALA A 485 16.28 -7.91 1.21
CA ALA A 485 15.14 -7.32 0.51
C ALA A 485 15.38 -5.84 0.19
N ALA A 486 15.94 -5.08 1.14
CA ALA A 486 16.31 -3.69 0.93
C ALA A 486 17.40 -3.52 -0.13
N ASN A 487 18.43 -4.37 -0.13
CA ASN A 487 19.47 -4.35 -1.16
C ASN A 487 18.88 -4.60 -2.56
N ARG A 488 17.98 -5.58 -2.67
CA ARG A 488 17.34 -5.85 -3.96
C ARG A 488 16.43 -4.73 -4.41
N LEU A 489 15.67 -4.10 -3.51
CA LEU A 489 14.90 -2.92 -3.85
C LEU A 489 15.80 -1.80 -4.40
N ALA A 490 16.93 -1.54 -3.76
CA ALA A 490 17.92 -0.57 -4.25
C ALA A 490 18.45 -0.95 -5.64
N ASP A 491 18.89 -2.21 -5.82
CA ASP A 491 19.37 -2.70 -7.11
C ASP A 491 18.28 -2.62 -8.21
N ASP A 492 17.02 -2.90 -7.87
CA ASP A 492 15.89 -2.86 -8.80
C ASP A 492 15.58 -1.40 -9.20
N ILE A 493 15.60 -0.47 -8.24
CA ILE A 493 15.44 0.97 -8.48
C ILE A 493 16.57 1.52 -9.34
N GLU A 494 17.84 1.17 -9.04
CA GLU A 494 19.00 1.61 -9.83
C GLU A 494 18.90 1.08 -11.28
N ARG A 495 18.46 -0.17 -11.46
CA ARG A 495 18.23 -0.74 -12.80
C ARG A 495 17.12 0.00 -13.54
N GLU A 496 15.99 0.26 -12.90
CA GLU A 496 14.90 0.99 -13.56
C GLU A 496 15.28 2.45 -13.85
N HIS A 497 16.08 3.08 -12.99
CA HIS A 497 16.63 4.42 -13.24
C HIS A 497 17.52 4.43 -14.49
N ARG A 498 18.46 3.49 -14.59
CA ARG A 498 19.34 3.35 -15.78
C ARG A 498 18.54 3.05 -17.05
N ASP A 499 17.53 2.21 -16.98
CA ASP A 499 16.68 1.90 -18.14
C ASP A 499 15.87 3.11 -18.59
N ALA A 500 15.34 3.90 -17.65
CA ALA A 500 14.66 5.16 -17.95
C ALA A 500 15.62 6.19 -18.58
N GLN A 501 16.86 6.28 -18.09
CA GLN A 501 17.90 7.13 -18.68
C GLN A 501 18.23 6.71 -20.12
N ASN A 502 18.48 5.42 -20.34
CA ASN A 502 18.81 4.87 -21.66
C ASN A 502 17.66 5.08 -22.65
N GLN A 503 16.40 4.89 -22.23
CA GLN A 503 15.24 5.17 -23.06
C GLN A 503 15.13 6.65 -23.41
N THR A 504 15.36 7.55 -22.45
CA THR A 504 15.33 9.01 -22.68
C THR A 504 16.37 9.42 -23.72
N ILE A 505 17.60 8.90 -23.60
CA ILE A 505 18.68 9.13 -24.57
C ILE A 505 18.29 8.57 -25.95
N ALA A 506 17.79 7.35 -26.02
CA ALA A 506 17.38 6.72 -27.28
C ALA A 506 16.27 7.53 -27.99
N TRP A 507 15.25 8.01 -27.25
CA TRP A 507 14.19 8.85 -27.79
C TRP A 507 14.69 10.23 -28.21
N GLY A 508 15.63 10.83 -27.46
CA GLY A 508 16.29 12.08 -27.83
C GLY A 508 17.08 11.95 -29.13
N VAL A 509 17.87 10.88 -29.27
CA VAL A 509 18.62 10.56 -30.49
C VAL A 509 17.67 10.32 -31.66
N PHE A 510 16.62 9.52 -31.47
CA PHE A 510 15.61 9.26 -32.50
C PHE A 510 14.95 10.56 -32.97
N SER A 511 14.52 11.41 -32.04
CA SER A 511 13.91 12.72 -32.34
C SER A 511 14.87 13.64 -33.09
N GLY A 512 16.15 13.66 -32.70
CA GLY A 512 17.21 14.40 -33.38
C GLY A 512 17.44 13.92 -34.82
N ILE A 513 17.47 12.60 -35.04
CA ILE A 513 17.59 12.00 -36.38
C ILE A 513 16.38 12.38 -37.25
N VAL A 514 15.16 12.29 -36.71
CA VAL A 514 13.94 12.68 -37.44
C VAL A 514 14.01 14.15 -37.85
N LEU A 515 14.38 15.06 -36.92
CA LEU A 515 14.54 16.49 -37.22
C LEU A 515 15.61 16.75 -38.30
N ALA A 516 16.73 16.02 -38.28
CA ALA A 516 17.77 16.14 -39.29
C ALA A 516 17.30 15.69 -40.68
N VAL A 517 16.56 14.57 -40.77
CA VAL A 517 15.96 14.10 -42.02
C VAL A 517 14.95 15.12 -42.56
N LEU A 518 14.15 15.73 -41.69
CA LEU A 518 13.20 16.78 -42.05
C LEU A 518 13.89 18.02 -42.63
N ALA A 519 14.96 18.48 -41.97
CA ALA A 519 15.74 19.61 -42.45
C ALA A 519 16.35 19.33 -43.83
N ALA A 520 16.93 18.13 -44.01
CA ALA A 520 17.51 17.71 -45.29
C ALA A 520 16.47 17.65 -46.42
N LEU A 521 15.28 17.09 -46.14
CA LEU A 521 14.20 17.01 -47.13
C LEU A 521 13.65 18.40 -47.47
N GLY A 522 13.52 19.29 -46.49
CA GLY A 522 13.13 20.68 -46.70
C GLY A 522 14.12 21.44 -47.60
N ILE A 523 15.43 21.27 -47.35
CA ILE A 523 16.49 21.86 -48.19
C ILE A 523 16.44 21.30 -49.62
N ALA A 524 16.22 20.00 -49.78
CA ALA A 524 16.11 19.36 -51.10
C ALA A 524 14.92 19.89 -51.91
N LEU A 525 13.75 20.06 -51.25
CA LEU A 525 12.56 20.62 -51.87
C LEU A 525 12.74 22.09 -52.27
N LEU A 526 13.41 22.89 -51.44
CA LEU A 526 13.74 24.29 -51.76
C LEU A 526 14.69 24.38 -52.97
N ARG A 527 15.70 23.49 -53.05
CA ARG A 527 16.62 23.41 -54.20
C ARG A 527 15.91 22.97 -55.49
N ALA A 528 14.96 22.05 -55.40
CA ALA A 528 14.16 21.62 -56.55
C ALA A 528 13.29 22.75 -57.11
N ARG A 529 12.76 23.62 -56.23
CA ARG A 529 11.95 24.79 -56.60
C ARG A 529 12.77 25.91 -57.24
N GLY A 530 14.04 26.07 -56.85
CA GLY A 530 14.95 27.05 -57.48
C GLY A 530 15.28 26.70 -58.93
N ARG A 531 15.34 25.41 -59.29
CA ARG A 531 15.64 24.96 -60.66
C ARG A 531 14.46 25.05 -61.62
N SER A 532 13.23 25.21 -61.14
CA SER A 532 12.02 25.32 -61.98
C SER A 532 11.63 26.77 -62.29
N VAL A 533 12.41 27.75 -61.84
CA VAL A 533 12.18 29.19 -62.10
C VAL A 533 13.11 29.71 -63.21
N ASP A 534 14.18 28.97 -63.52
CA ASP A 534 15.17 29.33 -64.55
C ASP A 534 15.02 28.50 -65.86
N ALA A 535 13.92 27.75 -66.01
CA ALA A 535 13.54 27.03 -67.24
C ALA A 535 12.12 27.44 -67.63
#